data_AF-A0A396BV26-F1
#
_entry.id   AF-A0A396BV26-F1
#
_cell.length_a   1.000
_cell.length_b   1.000
_cell.length_c   1.000
_cell.angle_alpha   90.00
_cell.angle_beta   90.00
_cell.angle_gamma   90.00
#
_symmetry.space_group_name_H-M   'P 1'
#
loop_
_entity.id
_entity.type
_entity.pdbx_description
1 polymer ?
#
loop_
_entity_poly.entity_id
_entity_poly.type
_entity_poly.pdbx_seq_one_letter_code
_entity_poly.pdbx_strand_id
1 'polypeptide(L)'
;MKIIHTADWHLGQTFFEYDRKGEHTLFLTWFREQVKVHEVNVLFTAGDLFDIPNLSAELQRQYYTFFKEVTAKNFALQIIIIAGNHDSEAQLEVLNSLLVSMDVTVWGIVKRTEEGNIDFDHLIVPLGKREYCLVVPYLRQEDYPESDAYAEGVQVMYRELFDTLPMPDKSKLFIVMWYLQAMCSKILEKNRAERTIIGRLECFSPEVFDEEIAYTALGNLHCTQRVSRHENVRYAGAPLPMLFAEKITKKVY
;
A
#
# COMPACT_ATOMS: atom_id res chain seq x y z
N MET A 1 16.60 -5.43 9.94
CA MET A 1 15.80 -5.45 8.70
C MET A 1 15.70 -4.03 8.17
N LYS A 2 15.98 -3.80 6.89
CA LYS A 2 15.83 -2.51 6.22
C LYS A 2 14.60 -2.58 5.31
N ILE A 3 13.71 -1.61 5.45
CA ILE A 3 12.44 -1.55 4.72
C ILE A 3 12.41 -0.25 3.93
N ILE A 4 11.94 -0.31 2.68
CA ILE A 4 11.48 0.87 1.95
C ILE A 4 9.96 0.82 1.87
N HIS A 5 9.31 1.96 2.14
CA HIS A 5 7.87 2.13 2.04
C HIS A 5 7.57 3.22 1.00
N THR A 6 6.92 2.82 -0.09
CA THR A 6 6.43 3.71 -1.15
C THR A 6 4.95 3.48 -1.38
N ALA A 7 4.25 4.43 -1.98
CA ALA A 7 2.84 4.31 -2.37
C ALA A 7 2.55 5.19 -3.59
N ASP A 8 1.34 5.09 -4.12
CA ASP A 8 0.73 6.08 -5.02
C ASP A 8 1.60 6.38 -6.27
N TRP A 9 2.06 5.32 -6.95
CA TRP A 9 2.88 5.45 -8.15
C TRP A 9 2.10 6.00 -9.35
N HIS A 10 0.82 5.64 -9.46
CA HIS A 10 -0.08 6.06 -10.55
C HIS A 10 0.56 5.91 -11.94
N LEU A 11 1.17 4.76 -12.20
CA LEU A 11 1.72 4.44 -13.53
C LEU A 11 0.60 4.55 -14.58
N GLY A 12 0.92 5.22 -15.69
CA GLY A 12 -0.04 5.46 -16.77
C GLY A 12 -0.86 6.74 -16.63
N GLN A 13 -0.65 7.54 -15.57
CA GLN A 13 -1.29 8.84 -15.44
C GLN A 13 -0.97 9.74 -16.65
N THR A 14 -2.02 10.37 -17.19
CA THR A 14 -1.91 11.52 -18.09
C THR A 14 -2.16 12.80 -17.30
N PHE A 15 -1.18 13.70 -17.23
CA PHE A 15 -1.28 14.94 -16.46
C PHE A 15 -1.54 16.13 -17.40
N PHE A 16 -2.76 16.66 -17.41
CA PHE A 16 -3.18 17.75 -18.33
C PHE A 16 -2.82 17.45 -19.79
N GLU A 17 -3.17 16.26 -20.27
CA GLU A 17 -2.89 15.76 -21.64
C GLU A 17 -1.41 15.42 -21.92
N TYR A 18 -0.52 15.58 -20.92
CA TYR A 18 0.87 15.16 -21.04
C TYR A 18 1.09 13.76 -20.45
N ASP A 19 1.69 12.88 -21.24
CA ASP A 19 2.14 11.57 -20.78
C ASP A 19 3.30 11.71 -19.79
N ARG A 20 3.21 10.99 -18.66
CA ARG A 20 4.21 10.95 -17.57
C ARG A 20 5.17 9.76 -17.68
N LYS A 21 5.06 8.91 -18.71
CA LYS A 21 5.86 7.68 -18.88
C LYS A 21 7.37 7.90 -18.72
N GLY A 22 7.90 8.99 -19.28
CA GLY A 22 9.32 9.31 -19.18
C GLY A 22 9.76 9.52 -17.73
N GLU A 23 8.97 10.25 -16.95
CA GLU A 23 9.21 10.50 -15.52
C GLU A 23 9.09 9.21 -14.71
N HIS A 24 8.07 8.39 -14.97
CA HIS A 24 7.93 7.08 -14.34
C HIS A 24 9.12 6.15 -14.64
N THR A 25 9.63 6.17 -15.87
CA THR A 25 10.80 5.37 -16.24
C THR A 25 12.03 5.81 -15.45
N LEU A 26 12.24 7.12 -15.30
CA LEU A 26 13.34 7.68 -14.51
C LEU A 26 13.17 7.33 -13.02
N PHE A 27 11.96 7.46 -12.47
CA PHE A 27 11.63 7.07 -11.10
C PHE A 27 11.94 5.59 -10.86
N LEU A 28 11.38 4.67 -11.65
CA LEU A 28 11.58 3.23 -11.47
C LEU A 28 13.06 2.83 -11.60
N THR A 29 13.78 3.46 -12.53
CA THR A 29 15.23 3.26 -12.69
C THR A 29 15.99 3.70 -11.45
N TRP A 30 15.74 4.92 -10.97
CA TRP A 30 16.34 5.46 -9.75
C TRP A 30 15.99 4.62 -8.52
N PHE A 31 14.73 4.19 -8.42
CA PHE A 31 14.18 3.47 -7.28
C PHE A 31 14.80 2.08 -7.15
N ARG A 32 14.95 1.36 -8.27
CA ARG A 32 15.68 0.09 -8.31
C ARG A 32 17.11 0.24 -7.77
N GLU A 33 17.81 1.32 -8.12
CA GLU A 33 19.14 1.57 -7.59
C GLU A 33 19.11 1.90 -6.08
N GLN A 34 18.08 2.58 -5.58
CA GLN A 34 17.95 2.82 -4.13
C GLN A 34 17.74 1.52 -3.36
N VAL A 35 16.86 0.63 -3.84
CA VAL A 35 16.62 -0.69 -3.25
C VAL A 35 17.93 -1.47 -3.13
N LYS A 36 18.79 -1.37 -4.14
CA LYS A 36 20.12 -1.98 -4.15
C LYS A 36 21.10 -1.29 -3.20
N VAL A 37 21.28 0.03 -3.31
CA VAL A 37 22.26 0.81 -2.53
C VAL A 37 22.00 0.70 -1.03
N HIS A 38 20.73 0.66 -0.64
CA HIS A 38 20.35 0.52 0.76
C HIS A 38 20.32 -0.92 1.26
N GLU A 39 20.52 -1.93 0.39
CA GLU A 39 20.44 -3.36 0.73
C GLU A 39 19.12 -3.70 1.42
N VAL A 40 18.02 -3.32 0.77
CA VAL A 40 16.67 -3.49 1.31
C VAL A 40 16.32 -4.97 1.47
N ASN A 41 15.69 -5.30 2.59
CA ASN A 41 15.18 -6.64 2.87
C ASN A 41 13.71 -6.77 2.49
N VAL A 42 12.92 -5.71 2.70
CA VAL A 42 11.48 -5.69 2.41
C VAL A 42 11.10 -4.40 1.70
N LEU A 43 10.43 -4.51 0.56
CA LEU A 43 9.84 -3.39 -0.17
C LEU A 43 8.32 -3.41 -0.02
N PHE A 44 7.76 -2.36 0.56
CA PHE A 44 6.33 -2.12 0.63
C PHE A 44 5.88 -1.15 -0.45
N THR A 45 4.87 -1.55 -1.22
CA THR A 45 4.16 -0.67 -2.16
C THR A 45 2.69 -0.54 -1.77
N ALA A 46 2.35 0.52 -1.04
CA ALA A 46 1.07 0.71 -0.36
C ALA A 46 -0.01 1.27 -1.29
N GLY A 47 -0.35 0.55 -2.36
CA GLY A 47 -1.48 0.90 -3.24
C GLY A 47 -1.23 2.00 -4.27
N ASP A 48 -2.22 2.15 -5.14
CA ASP A 48 -2.25 3.02 -6.32
C ASP A 48 -1.01 2.88 -7.19
N LEU A 49 -0.76 1.63 -7.60
CA LEU A 49 0.31 1.32 -8.55
C LEU A 49 0.03 1.92 -9.93
N PHE A 50 -1.22 1.87 -10.35
CA PHE A 50 -1.68 2.34 -11.65
C PHE A 50 -2.75 3.41 -11.49
N ASP A 51 -2.76 4.38 -12.40
CA ASP A 51 -3.78 5.45 -12.39
C ASP A 51 -5.12 4.98 -12.98
N ILE A 52 -5.06 3.98 -13.86
CA ILE A 52 -6.21 3.41 -14.57
C ILE A 52 -6.25 1.89 -14.36
N PRO A 53 -7.45 1.31 -14.15
CA PRO A 53 -7.59 -0.12 -13.91
C PRO A 53 -7.34 -0.98 -15.15
N ASN A 54 -7.41 -0.41 -16.36
CA ASN A 54 -7.18 -1.13 -17.61
C ASN A 54 -5.76 -0.89 -18.11
N LEU A 55 -4.88 -1.87 -17.89
CA LEU A 55 -3.45 -1.72 -18.12
C LEU A 55 -3.09 -2.03 -19.57
N SER A 56 -2.48 -1.06 -20.26
CA SER A 56 -1.88 -1.30 -21.57
C SER A 56 -0.72 -2.31 -21.47
N ALA A 57 -0.44 -3.05 -22.55
CA ALA A 57 0.67 -3.99 -22.59
C ALA A 57 2.03 -3.33 -22.28
N GLU A 58 2.14 -2.03 -22.54
CA GLU A 58 3.33 -1.25 -22.27
C GLU A 58 3.50 -0.94 -20.78
N LEU A 59 2.44 -0.53 -20.09
CA LEU A 59 2.45 -0.31 -18.64
C LEU A 59 2.73 -1.60 -17.89
N GLN A 60 2.08 -2.69 -18.30
CA GLN A 60 2.36 -4.02 -17.76
C GLN A 60 3.84 -4.39 -17.95
N ARG A 61 4.40 -4.16 -19.14
CA ARG A 61 5.82 -4.42 -19.40
C ARG A 61 6.73 -3.58 -18.51
N GLN A 62 6.46 -2.28 -18.35
CA GLN A 62 7.26 -1.40 -17.50
C GLN A 62 7.24 -1.88 -16.03
N TYR A 63 6.05 -2.18 -15.52
CA TYR A 63 5.83 -2.68 -14.16
C TYR A 63 6.54 -4.02 -13.91
N TYR A 64 6.34 -5.02 -14.78
CA TYR A 64 6.97 -6.34 -14.59
C TYR A 64 8.48 -6.33 -14.84
N THR A 65 8.98 -5.44 -15.72
CA THR A 65 10.42 -5.25 -15.92
C THR A 65 11.07 -4.75 -14.63
N PHE A 66 10.43 -3.81 -13.92
CA PHE A 66 10.93 -3.33 -12.63
C PHE A 66 11.12 -4.48 -11.63
N PHE A 67 10.11 -5.34 -11.42
CA PHE A 67 10.25 -6.46 -10.47
C PHE A 67 11.33 -7.45 -10.91
N LYS A 68 11.32 -7.84 -12.19
CA LYS A 68 12.34 -8.73 -12.73
C LYS A 68 13.74 -8.19 -12.46
N GLU A 69 13.97 -6.89 -12.67
CA GLU A 69 15.30 -6.30 -12.52
C GLU A 69 15.71 -6.08 -11.06
N VAL A 70 14.76 -5.74 -10.18
CA VAL A 70 15.05 -5.52 -8.76
C VAL A 70 15.31 -6.86 -8.04
N THR A 71 14.56 -7.91 -8.36
CA THR A 71 14.70 -9.24 -7.74
C THR A 71 15.89 -10.02 -8.31
N ALA A 72 16.22 -9.87 -9.61
CA ALA A 72 17.38 -10.52 -10.22
C ALA A 72 18.73 -10.18 -9.57
N LYS A 73 18.79 -9.06 -8.82
CA LYS A 73 19.99 -8.59 -8.13
C LYS A 73 19.90 -8.72 -6.61
N ASN A 74 18.75 -9.13 -6.07
CA ASN A 74 18.51 -9.21 -4.63
C ASN A 74 17.60 -10.39 -4.29
N PHE A 75 18.19 -11.59 -4.21
CA PHE A 75 17.48 -12.85 -3.95
C PHE A 75 16.88 -12.96 -2.54
N ALA A 76 17.18 -12.02 -1.64
CA ALA A 76 16.62 -11.98 -0.28
C ALA A 76 15.59 -10.85 -0.10
N LEU A 77 15.22 -10.15 -1.18
CA LEU A 77 14.24 -9.08 -1.16
C LEU A 77 12.83 -9.66 -1.20
N GLN A 78 12.07 -9.42 -0.14
CA GLN A 78 10.63 -9.64 -0.15
C GLN A 78 9.92 -8.38 -0.62
N ILE A 79 8.96 -8.51 -1.54
CA ILE A 79 8.17 -7.40 -2.05
C ILE A 79 6.71 -7.66 -1.72
N ILE A 80 6.12 -6.75 -0.95
CA ILE A 80 4.72 -6.80 -0.54
C ILE A 80 4.01 -5.60 -1.16
N ILE A 81 2.94 -5.90 -1.88
CA ILE A 81 2.16 -4.92 -2.61
C ILE A 81 0.72 -5.06 -2.17
N ILE A 82 0.05 -3.94 -1.90
CA ILE A 82 -1.40 -3.92 -1.74
C ILE A 82 -2.02 -3.10 -2.87
N ALA A 83 -3.26 -3.39 -3.25
CA ALA A 83 -4.00 -2.58 -4.22
C ALA A 83 -4.57 -1.31 -3.57
N GLY A 84 -4.54 -0.20 -4.30
CA GLY A 84 -5.28 1.02 -3.97
C GLY A 84 -6.66 1.06 -4.62
N ASN A 85 -7.30 2.23 -4.58
CA ASN A 85 -8.65 2.41 -5.14
C ASN A 85 -8.65 2.58 -6.67
N HIS A 86 -7.52 2.98 -7.28
CA HIS A 86 -7.37 3.07 -8.73
C HIS A 86 -7.06 1.73 -9.39
N ASP A 87 -6.52 0.79 -8.62
CA ASP A 87 -6.06 -0.48 -9.11
C ASP A 87 -7.22 -1.47 -9.36
N SER A 88 -7.05 -2.34 -10.37
CA SER A 88 -7.93 -3.50 -10.55
C SER A 88 -7.41 -4.67 -9.71
N GLU A 89 -8.11 -5.01 -8.63
CA GLU A 89 -7.77 -6.10 -7.71
C GLU A 89 -7.52 -7.44 -8.42
N ALA A 90 -8.41 -7.82 -9.33
CA ALA A 90 -8.31 -9.07 -10.06
C ALA A 90 -7.14 -9.08 -11.05
N GLN A 91 -6.86 -7.96 -11.72
CA GLN A 91 -5.72 -7.87 -12.64
C GLN A 91 -4.39 -7.85 -11.90
N LEU A 92 -4.32 -7.24 -10.72
CA LEU A 92 -3.12 -7.21 -9.90
C LEU A 92 -2.78 -8.60 -9.33
N GLU A 93 -3.78 -9.33 -8.82
CA GLU A 93 -3.54 -10.64 -8.21
C GLU A 93 -3.34 -11.77 -9.22
N VAL A 94 -3.79 -11.62 -10.47
CA VAL A 94 -3.78 -12.73 -11.46
C VAL A 94 -2.40 -13.37 -11.66
N LEU A 95 -1.33 -12.57 -11.49
CA LEU A 95 0.05 -13.04 -11.66
C LEU A 95 0.75 -13.41 -10.35
N ASN A 96 0.06 -13.42 -9.20
CA ASN A 96 0.66 -13.86 -7.93
C ASN A 96 1.30 -15.25 -8.05
N SER A 97 0.65 -16.18 -8.77
CA SER A 97 1.17 -17.53 -8.99
C SER A 97 2.55 -17.55 -9.67
N LEU A 98 2.87 -16.52 -10.46
CA LEU A 98 4.18 -16.34 -11.08
C LEU A 98 5.11 -15.53 -10.18
N LEU A 99 4.62 -14.43 -9.60
CA LEU A 99 5.40 -13.46 -8.83
C LEU A 99 5.93 -14.01 -7.51
N VAL A 100 5.22 -14.95 -6.87
CA VAL A 100 5.65 -15.61 -5.62
C VAL A 100 7.01 -16.31 -5.79
N SER A 101 7.34 -16.79 -6.99
CA SER A 101 8.66 -17.39 -7.27
C SER A 101 9.83 -16.38 -7.19
N MET A 102 9.52 -15.09 -7.15
CA MET A 102 10.46 -13.97 -7.01
C MET A 102 10.34 -13.28 -5.64
N ASP A 103 9.67 -13.89 -4.66
CA ASP A 103 9.32 -13.29 -3.36
C ASP A 103 8.52 -11.98 -3.49
N VAL A 104 7.71 -11.88 -4.55
CA VAL A 104 6.78 -10.77 -4.79
C VAL A 104 5.35 -11.27 -4.60
N THR A 105 4.61 -10.65 -3.70
CA THR A 105 3.20 -10.99 -3.48
C THR A 105 2.34 -9.75 -3.44
N VAL A 106 1.19 -9.83 -4.11
CA VAL A 106 0.21 -8.76 -4.22
C VAL A 106 -1.07 -9.13 -3.49
N TRP A 107 -1.60 -8.21 -2.70
CA TRP A 107 -2.91 -8.31 -2.07
C TRP A 107 -3.82 -7.26 -2.68
N GLY A 108 -4.76 -7.69 -3.51
CA GLY A 108 -5.80 -6.84 -4.07
C GLY A 108 -7.19 -7.18 -3.54
N ILE A 109 -7.42 -8.43 -3.15
CA ILE A 109 -8.71 -8.98 -2.79
C ILE A 109 -8.67 -9.41 -1.32
N VAL A 110 -9.67 -8.99 -0.55
CA VAL A 110 -9.92 -9.57 0.78
C VAL A 110 -10.62 -10.91 0.58
N LYS A 111 -9.89 -12.00 0.82
CA LYS A 111 -10.40 -13.36 0.62
C LYS A 111 -11.41 -13.74 1.69
N ARG A 112 -12.27 -14.70 1.32
CA ARG A 112 -13.23 -15.32 2.24
C ARG A 112 -12.95 -16.81 2.39
N THR A 113 -13.20 -17.33 3.58
CA THR A 113 -13.15 -18.77 3.86
C THR A 113 -14.34 -19.49 3.20
N GLU A 114 -14.34 -20.82 3.22
CA GLU A 114 -15.46 -21.61 2.68
C GLU A 114 -16.79 -21.32 3.41
N GLU A 115 -16.73 -20.92 4.68
CA GLU A 115 -17.87 -20.49 5.48
C GLU A 115 -18.33 -19.07 5.17
N GLY A 116 -17.62 -18.35 4.29
CA GLY A 116 -17.94 -16.99 3.88
C GLY A 116 -17.42 -15.91 4.83
N ASN A 117 -16.64 -16.25 5.84
CA ASN A 117 -16.00 -15.27 6.73
C ASN A 117 -14.78 -14.63 6.07
N ILE A 118 -14.33 -13.46 6.54
CA ILE A 118 -13.06 -12.87 6.09
C ILE A 118 -11.91 -13.80 6.49
N ASP A 119 -11.04 -14.11 5.53
CA ASP A 119 -9.83 -14.89 5.76
C ASP A 119 -8.72 -13.98 6.29
N PHE A 120 -8.70 -13.77 7.62
CA PHE A 120 -7.69 -12.95 8.27
C PHE A 120 -6.28 -13.53 8.21
N ASP A 121 -6.13 -14.86 8.15
CA ASP A 121 -4.83 -15.51 8.01
C ASP A 121 -4.15 -15.12 6.69
N HIS A 122 -4.93 -14.95 5.61
CA HIS A 122 -4.42 -14.45 4.34
C HIS A 122 -3.85 -13.02 4.39
N LEU A 123 -4.26 -12.22 5.38
CA LEU A 123 -3.80 -10.84 5.57
C LEU A 123 -2.58 -10.72 6.50
N ILE A 124 -2.03 -11.84 6.95
CA ILE A 124 -0.85 -11.89 7.82
C ILE A 124 0.34 -12.44 7.04
N VAL A 125 1.36 -11.61 6.86
CA VAL A 125 2.56 -11.95 6.08
C VAL A 125 3.78 -12.04 6.98
N PRO A 126 4.51 -13.17 7.01
CA PRO A 126 5.80 -13.23 7.70
C PRO A 126 6.84 -12.41 6.95
N LEU A 127 7.53 -11.52 7.66
CA LEU A 127 8.69 -10.75 7.18
C LEU A 127 10.04 -11.40 7.58
N GLY A 128 9.97 -12.42 8.43
CA GLY A 128 11.13 -13.09 9.01
C GLY A 128 10.68 -14.21 9.94
N LYS A 129 11.55 -14.59 10.88
CA LYS A 129 11.21 -15.62 11.88
C LYS A 129 10.31 -15.08 13.00
N ARG A 130 10.31 -13.76 13.18
CA ARG A 130 9.78 -13.09 14.36
C ARG A 130 9.04 -11.81 14.01
N GLU A 131 8.77 -11.55 12.74
CA GLU A 131 8.23 -10.28 12.28
C GLU A 131 7.07 -10.56 11.33
N TYR A 132 5.98 -9.84 11.53
CA TYR A 132 4.77 -9.97 10.71
C TYR A 132 4.37 -8.62 10.14
N CYS A 133 3.76 -8.66 8.96
CA CYS A 133 3.07 -7.54 8.33
C CYS A 133 1.59 -7.87 8.23
N LEU A 134 0.74 -7.00 8.78
CA LEU A 134 -0.68 -7.00 8.47
C LEU A 134 -0.87 -6.23 7.16
N VAL A 135 -1.36 -6.90 6.10
CA VAL A 135 -1.51 -6.30 4.78
C VAL A 135 -2.98 -6.14 4.47
N VAL A 136 -3.43 -4.90 4.26
CA VAL A 136 -4.84 -4.61 4.01
C VAL A 136 -4.96 -3.68 2.80
N PRO A 137 -5.50 -4.16 1.65
CA PRO A 137 -5.69 -3.32 0.47
C PRO A 137 -6.81 -2.30 0.69
N TYR A 138 -7.10 -1.52 -0.34
CA TYR A 138 -8.30 -0.70 -0.37
C TYR A 138 -9.55 -1.57 -0.14
N LEU A 139 -10.36 -1.19 0.85
CA LEU A 139 -11.53 -1.94 1.27
C LEU A 139 -12.80 -1.39 0.63
N ARG A 140 -13.57 -2.27 -0.01
CA ARG A 140 -14.93 -2.01 -0.53
C ARG A 140 -15.97 -2.42 0.50
N GLN A 141 -17.23 -2.07 0.24
CA GLN A 141 -18.36 -2.27 1.17
C GLN A 141 -18.55 -3.74 1.64
N GLU A 142 -18.02 -4.71 0.90
CA GLU A 142 -18.10 -6.15 1.18
C GLU A 142 -16.81 -6.70 1.82
N ASP A 143 -15.76 -5.90 2.00
CA ASP A 143 -14.43 -6.36 2.41
C ASP A 143 -14.20 -6.26 3.92
N TYR A 144 -15.15 -5.70 4.67
CA TYR A 144 -15.09 -5.54 6.12
C TYR A 144 -16.41 -6.00 6.76
N PRO A 145 -16.41 -6.31 8.08
CA PRO A 145 -17.62 -6.73 8.79
C PRO A 145 -18.77 -5.73 8.67
N GLU A 146 -20.00 -6.26 8.52
CA GLU A 146 -21.21 -5.43 8.37
C GLU A 146 -21.37 -4.49 9.57
N SER A 147 -21.59 -3.21 9.28
CA SER A 147 -21.67 -2.14 10.28
C SER A 147 -22.49 -0.97 9.74
N ASP A 148 -22.99 -0.14 10.65
CA ASP A 148 -23.79 1.02 10.28
C ASP A 148 -22.94 2.05 9.52
N ALA A 149 -21.65 2.17 9.84
CA ALA A 149 -20.72 3.12 9.22
C ALA A 149 -19.40 2.47 8.79
N TYR A 150 -18.84 2.92 7.66
CA TYR A 150 -17.55 2.46 7.15
C TYR A 150 -16.45 2.44 8.21
N ALA A 151 -16.28 3.55 8.95
CA ALA A 151 -15.23 3.65 9.96
C ALA A 151 -15.39 2.62 11.10
N GLU A 152 -16.62 2.24 11.44
CA GLU A 152 -16.90 1.22 12.44
C GLU A 152 -16.52 -0.17 11.93
N GLY A 153 -16.95 -0.54 10.71
CA GLY A 153 -16.60 -1.83 10.10
C GLY A 153 -15.10 -2.01 9.93
N VAL A 154 -14.39 -0.98 9.48
CA VAL A 154 -12.93 -0.98 9.37
C VAL A 154 -12.26 -1.11 10.74
N GLN A 155 -12.81 -0.48 11.79
CA GLN A 155 -12.30 -0.62 13.16
C GLN A 155 -12.53 -2.04 13.72
N VAL A 156 -13.66 -2.68 13.41
CA VAL A 156 -13.91 -4.08 13.76
C VAL A 156 -12.93 -4.97 13.02
N MET A 157 -12.78 -4.79 11.70
CA MET A 157 -11.84 -5.54 10.87
C MET A 157 -10.41 -5.49 11.42
N TYR A 158 -9.91 -4.29 11.76
CA TYR A 158 -8.57 -4.15 12.35
C TYR A 158 -8.45 -4.95 13.65
N ARG A 159 -9.47 -4.87 14.52
CA ARG A 159 -9.44 -5.52 15.83
C ARG A 159 -9.41 -7.04 15.69
N GLU A 160 -10.27 -7.59 14.83
CA GLU A 160 -10.34 -9.03 14.56
C GLU A 160 -9.05 -9.54 13.89
N LEU A 161 -8.49 -8.79 12.93
CA LEU A 161 -7.21 -9.11 12.32
C LEU A 161 -6.08 -9.10 13.35
N PHE A 162 -6.04 -8.08 14.22
CA PHE A 162 -5.05 -7.99 15.28
C PHE A 162 -5.18 -9.12 16.31
N ASP A 163 -6.40 -9.55 16.63
CA ASP A 163 -6.65 -10.65 17.55
C ASP A 163 -6.34 -12.03 16.95
N THR A 164 -6.26 -12.13 15.62
CA THR A 164 -5.82 -13.34 14.91
C THR A 164 -4.31 -13.55 15.04
N LEU A 165 -3.52 -12.52 15.39
CA LEU A 165 -2.08 -12.68 15.63
C LEU A 165 -1.83 -13.65 16.82
N PRO A 166 -0.96 -14.66 16.66
CA PRO A 166 -0.76 -15.69 17.68
C PRO A 166 -0.23 -15.12 19.02
N MET A 167 -0.67 -15.69 20.16
CA MET A 167 -0.46 -15.11 21.50
C MET A 167 0.91 -15.30 22.22
N PRO A 168 1.95 -15.97 21.69
CA PRO A 168 3.35 -15.70 22.05
C PRO A 168 4.00 -14.61 21.18
N ASP A 169 3.24 -14.05 20.22
CA ASP A 169 3.72 -13.23 19.11
C ASP A 169 3.36 -11.74 19.23
N LYS A 170 2.44 -11.37 20.15
CA LYS A 170 2.14 -9.96 20.45
C LYS A 170 3.31 -9.21 21.09
N SER A 171 4.32 -9.91 21.62
CA SER A 171 5.60 -9.32 22.05
C SER A 171 6.61 -9.12 20.90
N LYS A 172 6.28 -9.56 19.68
CA LYS A 172 7.16 -9.47 18.52
C LYS A 172 6.83 -8.21 17.70
N LEU A 173 7.78 -7.80 16.87
CA LEU A 173 7.67 -6.59 16.05
C LEU A 173 6.65 -6.84 14.93
N PHE A 174 5.52 -6.14 14.94
CA PHE A 174 4.55 -6.19 13.86
C PHE A 174 4.45 -4.83 13.16
N ILE A 175 4.24 -4.91 11.86
CA ILE A 175 4.09 -3.78 10.96
C ILE A 175 2.70 -3.87 10.34
N VAL A 176 2.09 -2.72 10.07
CA VAL A 176 0.83 -2.64 9.34
C VAL A 176 1.09 -1.96 8.01
N MET A 177 0.52 -2.49 6.93
CA MET A 177 0.54 -1.90 5.61
C MET A 177 -0.90 -1.81 5.11
N TRP A 178 -1.40 -0.58 4.96
CA TRP A 178 -2.81 -0.35 4.72
C TRP A 178 -3.05 0.84 3.78
N TYR A 179 -3.90 0.64 2.77
CA TYR A 179 -4.43 1.72 1.95
C TYR A 179 -5.73 2.27 2.56
N LEU A 180 -5.68 3.46 3.17
CA LEU A 180 -6.85 4.17 3.69
C LEU A 180 -6.59 5.67 3.90
N GLN A 181 -7.65 6.44 4.12
CA GLN A 181 -7.55 7.81 4.61
C GLN A 181 -7.74 7.88 6.14
N ALA A 182 -6.72 8.35 6.86
CA ALA A 182 -6.78 8.56 8.29
C ALA A 182 -7.31 9.96 8.64
N MET A 183 -8.03 10.07 9.77
CA MET A 183 -8.47 11.35 10.33
C MET A 183 -7.27 12.24 10.66
N CYS A 184 -7.49 13.56 10.57
CA CYS A 184 -6.47 14.60 10.85
C CYS A 184 -5.23 14.55 9.94
N SER A 185 -5.31 13.87 8.80
CA SER A 185 -4.31 13.99 7.73
C SER A 185 -4.49 15.31 6.97
N LYS A 186 -3.38 15.88 6.50
CA LYS A 186 -3.40 17.07 5.65
C LYS A 186 -3.76 16.64 4.24
N ILE A 187 -4.95 16.99 3.81
CA ILE A 187 -5.37 16.98 2.40
C ILE A 187 -5.09 18.38 1.86
N LEU A 188 -4.36 18.49 0.76
CA LEU A 188 -4.16 19.79 0.12
C LEU A 188 -5.53 20.35 -0.30
N GLU A 189 -5.86 21.59 0.08
CA GLU A 189 -7.21 22.18 -0.07
C GLU A 189 -7.79 22.14 -1.50
N LYS A 190 -6.92 22.05 -2.52
CA LYS A 190 -7.27 21.98 -3.95
C LYS A 190 -7.21 20.56 -4.55
N ASN A 191 -7.01 19.52 -3.72
CA ASN A 191 -6.90 18.14 -4.18
C ASN A 191 -8.30 17.52 -4.31
N ARG A 192 -8.81 17.38 -5.55
CA ARG A 192 -10.04 16.63 -5.84
C ARG A 192 -9.79 15.14 -6.10
N ALA A 193 -8.56 14.75 -6.44
CA ALA A 193 -8.21 13.36 -6.76
C ALA A 193 -8.04 12.51 -5.50
N GLU A 194 -7.43 13.05 -4.45
CA GLU A 194 -7.41 12.44 -3.10
C GLU A 194 -8.80 12.44 -2.42
N ARG A 195 -9.76 13.19 -2.98
CA ARG A 195 -11.14 13.23 -2.51
C ARG A 195 -12.01 12.32 -3.37
N THR A 196 -11.74 11.02 -3.36
CA THR A 196 -12.72 10.03 -3.82
C THR A 196 -13.85 9.97 -2.80
N ILE A 197 -14.67 11.03 -2.76
CA ILE A 197 -15.82 11.17 -1.87
C ILE A 197 -17.05 11.22 -2.77
N ILE A 198 -17.55 10.04 -3.13
CA ILE A 198 -18.99 9.89 -3.39
C ILE A 198 -19.56 9.23 -2.15
N GLY A 199 -20.04 10.05 -1.19
CA GLY A 199 -21.11 9.64 -0.29
C GLY A 199 -20.80 9.39 1.19
N ARG A 200 -19.56 9.22 1.64
CA ARG A 200 -19.25 9.05 3.08
C ARG A 200 -17.81 9.47 3.38
N LEU A 201 -17.59 10.12 4.53
CA LEU A 201 -16.25 10.38 5.04
C LEU A 201 -15.63 9.03 5.45
N GLU A 202 -14.92 8.39 4.53
CA GLU A 202 -14.12 7.18 4.76
C GLU A 202 -12.84 7.56 5.52
N CYS A 203 -13.00 8.08 6.74
CA CYS A 203 -11.87 8.53 7.55
C CYS A 203 -11.74 7.63 8.77
N PHE A 204 -10.58 7.00 8.93
CA PHE A 204 -10.27 6.07 10.02
C PHE A 204 -9.57 6.80 11.17
N SER A 205 -9.97 6.55 12.42
CA SER A 205 -9.30 7.16 13.57
C SER A 205 -7.92 6.53 13.78
N PRO A 206 -6.82 7.32 13.78
CA PRO A 206 -5.49 6.78 14.01
C PRO A 206 -5.29 6.25 15.45
N GLU A 207 -6.19 6.57 16.38
CA GLU A 207 -6.16 6.05 17.76
C GLU A 207 -6.37 4.53 17.85
N VAL A 208 -6.85 3.91 16.76
CA VAL A 208 -7.01 2.46 16.68
C VAL A 208 -5.67 1.75 16.50
N PHE A 209 -4.65 2.44 15.98
CA PHE A 209 -3.31 1.87 15.88
C PHE A 209 -2.71 1.73 17.27
N ASP A 210 -2.44 0.47 17.65
CA ASP A 210 -1.84 0.13 18.93
C ASP A 210 -0.46 0.80 19.07
N GLU A 211 -0.10 1.24 20.28
CA GLU A 211 1.23 1.79 20.57
C GLU A 211 2.32 0.73 20.35
N GLU A 212 1.95 -0.55 20.39
CA GLU A 212 2.86 -1.68 20.16
C GLU A 212 3.22 -1.88 18.67
N ILE A 213 2.55 -1.21 17.72
CA ILE A 213 2.92 -1.28 16.30
C ILE A 213 4.28 -0.62 16.08
N ALA A 214 5.22 -1.34 15.47
CA ALA A 214 6.52 -0.77 15.17
C ALA A 214 6.49 0.27 14.04
N TYR A 215 5.66 0.02 13.01
CA TYR A 215 5.46 0.93 11.89
C TYR A 215 4.13 0.66 11.18
N THR A 216 3.47 1.72 10.71
CA THR A 216 2.29 1.66 9.84
C THR A 216 2.59 2.39 8.54
N ALA A 217 2.63 1.62 7.45
CA ALA A 217 2.85 2.03 6.08
C ALA A 217 1.51 2.32 5.38
N LEU A 218 1.17 3.61 5.23
CA LEU A 218 -0.05 4.04 4.56
C LEU A 218 0.20 4.57 3.14
N GLY A 219 -0.71 4.28 2.22
CA GLY A 219 -0.89 4.99 0.93
C GLY A 219 -2.27 5.64 0.82
N ASN A 220 -2.61 6.26 -0.32
CA ASN A 220 -3.79 7.09 -0.66
C ASN A 220 -3.52 8.60 -0.68
N LEU A 221 -2.62 9.11 0.18
CA LEU A 221 -2.34 10.56 0.24
C LEU A 221 -0.98 10.85 -0.37
N HIS A 222 -0.94 11.75 -1.36
CA HIS A 222 0.24 11.99 -2.21
C HIS A 222 1.33 12.82 -1.54
N CYS A 223 1.04 13.39 -0.37
CA CYS A 223 1.99 14.10 0.47
C CYS A 223 2.54 13.20 1.56
N THR A 224 3.87 13.05 1.61
CA THR A 224 4.54 12.39 2.74
C THR A 224 4.20 13.12 4.03
N GLN A 225 3.62 12.40 4.99
CA GLN A 225 3.23 12.97 6.27
C GLN A 225 3.10 11.92 7.37
N ARG A 226 3.27 12.38 8.61
CA ARG A 226 2.89 11.62 9.80
C ARG A 226 1.40 11.79 10.06
N VAL A 227 0.78 10.79 10.65
CA VAL A 227 -0.63 10.86 11.02
C VAL A 227 -0.78 11.30 12.48
N SER A 228 -1.45 12.44 12.69
CA SER A 228 -1.66 13.03 14.01
C SER A 228 -0.35 13.14 14.82
N ARG A 229 -0.31 12.55 16.02
CA ARG A 229 0.85 12.56 16.94
C ARG A 229 1.72 11.29 16.85
N HIS A 230 1.40 10.36 15.96
CA HIS A 230 2.03 9.05 15.89
C HIS A 230 3.24 9.10 14.94
N GLU A 231 4.45 8.89 15.47
CA GLU A 231 5.68 8.87 14.68
C GLU A 231 5.81 7.64 13.78
N ASN A 232 5.23 6.52 14.24
CA ASN A 232 5.23 5.22 13.60
C ASN A 232 4.16 5.09 12.50
N VAL A 233 3.19 6.01 12.38
CA VAL A 233 2.14 5.97 11.35
C VAL A 233 2.39 7.01 10.27
N ARG A 234 2.65 6.58 9.04
CA ARG A 234 3.09 7.48 7.97
C ARG A 234 2.49 7.16 6.60
N TYR A 235 2.14 8.22 5.89
CA TYR A 235 1.94 8.18 4.44
C TYR A 235 3.28 8.34 3.73
N ALA A 236 3.60 7.44 2.80
CA ALA A 236 4.78 7.59 1.95
C ALA A 236 4.62 8.78 1.01
N GLY A 237 3.42 8.96 0.45
CA GLY A 237 3.19 9.92 -0.62
C GLY A 237 3.58 9.38 -1.99
N ALA A 238 3.06 10.06 -3.00
CA ALA A 238 3.35 9.72 -4.39
C ALA A 238 4.79 10.11 -4.74
N PRO A 239 5.52 9.26 -5.49
CA PRO A 239 6.92 9.48 -5.81
C PRO A 239 7.14 10.67 -6.75
N LEU A 240 6.11 11.03 -7.51
CA LEU A 240 6.05 12.18 -8.39
C LEU A 240 4.99 13.17 -7.89
N PRO A 241 5.08 14.47 -8.25
CA PRO A 241 3.97 15.38 -8.08
C PRO A 241 2.80 14.93 -8.95
N MET A 242 1.68 14.63 -8.31
CA MET A 242 0.46 14.17 -8.98
C MET A 242 -0.48 15.33 -9.32
N LEU A 243 -0.26 16.48 -8.66
CA LEU A 243 -0.99 17.72 -8.85
C LEU A 243 -0.08 18.94 -8.78
N PHE A 244 -0.49 20.04 -9.38
CA PHE A 244 0.26 21.30 -9.33
C PHE A 244 0.49 21.80 -7.90
N ALA A 245 -0.44 21.54 -6.98
CA ALA A 245 -0.32 21.92 -5.57
C ALA A 245 0.86 21.22 -4.87
N GLU A 246 1.32 20.08 -5.38
CA GLU A 246 2.42 19.30 -4.81
C GLU A 246 3.80 19.73 -5.32
N LYS A 247 3.88 20.68 -6.27
CA LYS A 247 5.14 21.10 -6.91
C LYS A 247 6.24 21.50 -5.93
N ILE A 248 5.87 22.02 -4.76
CA ILE A 248 6.77 22.51 -3.71
C ILE A 248 6.94 21.53 -2.54
N THR A 249 6.28 20.37 -2.61
CA THR A 249 6.40 19.34 -1.57
C THR A 249 7.66 18.52 -1.80
N LYS A 250 8.42 18.25 -0.73
CA LYS A 250 9.56 17.34 -0.79
C LYS A 250 9.01 15.92 -0.91
N LYS A 251 9.32 15.25 -2.02
CA LYS A 251 9.03 13.82 -2.18
C LYS A 251 10.07 13.01 -1.41
N VAL A 252 9.61 12.05 -0.61
CA VAL A 252 10.41 11.22 0.29
C VAL A 252 10.00 9.76 0.08
N TYR A 253 10.96 8.86 0.23
CA TYR A 253 10.85 7.43 -0.04
C TYR A 253 11.55 6.66 1.08
#